data_AF-A0A3A5AU11-F1
#
_entry.id   AF-A0A3A5AU11-F1
#
_cell.length_a   1.000
_cell.length_b   1.000
_cell.length_c   1.000
_cell.angle_alpha   90.00
_cell.angle_beta   90.00
_cell.angle_gamma   90.00
#
_symmetry.space_group_name_H-M   'P 1'
#
loop_
_entity.id
_entity.type
_entity.pdbx_description
1 polymer ?
#
loop_
_entity_poly.entity_id
_entity_poly.type
_entity_poly.pdbx_seq_one_letter_code
_entity_poly.pdbx_strand_id
1 'polypeptide(L)'
;MSMRKRTLTIVLSTALMSLFILGFFSPAHSQNPKKIAILPFTMNADRDLTFLQEGIVDMLASRLSWKGELEVMEKGVVKSEVAAHKGALNRETAVAIGKRLKVDYVVLGSLTVFGDSVSVDARILDVANSDELVSAFNQAKGMDAVIPTITQFALDINEKVMGRPMGSAVAAAPDARPSGPGGLVAEGQPFEGKGVGHTQGIKAEVVSVDAGDVDGDGKPELVFVSAETVYVYKWREKGLFQFKSYKERFATNFLWVNVADMDGNGKAEIYVTNTGATDMQSFVLEWDGKDLRKIAESQPWFFRVVEMPGKGKVLIGQRRTTGGAFLGKVEHLQREGNRFVPTGPVALPPGANVYNFAMVDFEGKGKMDIVMLTSSEYLVLYEGGVEEIWRSEEPYGGAYAFIEKDTIDRDRVFLPSPILVTDIDEDGKKEVMVCRNTSKIGRLLDRFRSFSNGTVDFLLRDETGLGKKWSTRRLGGATTGYWVGDIDGDNLMELVVVSVMREERMVIGNARSRIVVFDLK
;
A
#
# COMPACT_ATOMS: atom_id res chain seq x y z
N MET A 1 -8.97 -83.37 -14.69
CA MET A 1 -7.71 -82.59 -14.74
C MET A 1 -7.94 -81.14 -15.23
N SER A 2 -8.99 -80.45 -14.75
CA SER A 2 -9.41 -79.13 -15.29
C SER A 2 -9.64 -78.06 -14.20
N MET A 3 -10.02 -78.43 -12.98
CA MET A 3 -10.29 -77.45 -11.91
C MET A 3 -9.05 -76.91 -11.17
N ARG A 4 -7.91 -77.62 -11.17
CA ARG A 4 -6.68 -77.16 -10.49
C ARG A 4 -5.89 -76.07 -11.24
N LYS A 5 -6.15 -75.88 -12.54
CA LYS A 5 -5.45 -74.87 -13.35
C LYS A 5 -6.08 -73.48 -13.27
N ARG A 6 -7.42 -73.37 -13.09
CA ARG A 6 -8.11 -72.07 -13.02
C ARG A 6 -7.89 -71.32 -11.71
N THR A 7 -7.78 -72.02 -10.58
CA THR A 7 -7.51 -71.39 -9.28
C THR A 7 -6.09 -70.85 -9.17
N LEU A 8 -5.13 -71.47 -9.87
CA LEU A 8 -3.73 -71.04 -9.86
C LEU A 8 -3.53 -69.77 -10.72
N THR A 9 -4.28 -69.60 -11.81
CA THR A 9 -4.19 -68.40 -12.67
C THR A 9 -4.80 -67.16 -12.02
N ILE A 10 -5.86 -67.32 -11.22
CA ILE A 10 -6.54 -66.20 -10.53
C ILE A 10 -5.72 -65.72 -9.31
N VAL A 11 -5.03 -66.63 -8.60
CA VAL A 11 -4.13 -66.28 -7.50
C VAL A 11 -2.85 -65.62 -8.03
N LEU A 12 -2.36 -66.02 -9.21
CA LEU A 12 -1.19 -65.39 -9.83
C LEU A 12 -1.51 -64.01 -10.42
N SER A 13 -2.73 -63.79 -10.95
CA SER A 13 -3.15 -62.47 -11.47
C SER A 13 -3.47 -61.47 -10.35
N THR A 14 -4.01 -61.92 -9.22
CA THR A 14 -4.23 -61.06 -8.05
C THR A 14 -2.92 -60.70 -7.35
N ALA A 15 -1.97 -61.64 -7.22
CA ALA A 15 -0.64 -61.37 -6.69
C ALA A 15 0.16 -60.39 -7.56
N LEU A 16 0.07 -60.50 -8.90
CA LEU A 16 0.76 -59.60 -9.83
C LEU A 16 0.13 -58.19 -9.86
N MET A 17 -1.18 -58.08 -9.62
CA MET A 17 -1.89 -56.79 -9.57
C MET A 17 -1.69 -56.08 -8.21
N SER A 18 -1.52 -56.82 -7.11
CA SER A 18 -1.06 -56.24 -5.83
C SER A 18 0.43 -55.86 -5.83
N LEU A 19 1.28 -56.52 -6.63
CA LEU A 19 2.69 -56.14 -6.78
C LEU A 19 2.87 -54.90 -7.68
N PHE A 20 1.93 -54.62 -8.58
CA PHE A 20 1.93 -53.41 -9.42
C PHE A 20 1.41 -52.17 -8.69
N ILE A 21 0.56 -52.34 -7.67
CA ILE A 21 0.05 -51.23 -6.82
C ILE A 21 1.09 -50.79 -5.77
N LEU A 22 2.07 -51.65 -5.44
CA LEU A 22 3.18 -51.31 -4.53
C LEU A 22 4.41 -50.68 -5.22
N GLY A 23 4.42 -50.58 -6.55
CA GLY A 23 5.54 -50.03 -7.33
C GLY A 23 5.46 -48.55 -7.68
N PHE A 24 4.38 -47.84 -7.33
CA PHE A 24 4.14 -46.43 -7.66
C PHE A 24 4.09 -45.48 -6.46
N PHE A 25 4.54 -45.92 -5.28
CA PHE A 25 4.92 -44.99 -4.22
C PHE A 25 6.35 -44.55 -4.45
N SER A 26 6.54 -43.57 -5.34
CA SER A 26 7.69 -42.69 -5.24
C SER A 26 7.71 -42.16 -3.80
N PRO A 27 8.79 -42.30 -3.03
CA PRO A 27 8.91 -41.56 -1.79
C PRO A 27 8.77 -40.10 -2.19
N ALA A 28 7.66 -39.48 -1.78
CA ALA A 28 7.57 -38.04 -1.74
C ALA A 28 8.79 -37.62 -0.92
N HIS A 29 9.81 -37.09 -1.59
CA HIS A 29 10.90 -36.42 -0.91
C HIS A 29 10.26 -35.21 -0.26
N SER A 30 9.79 -35.38 0.97
CA SER A 30 9.75 -34.29 1.92
C SER A 30 11.21 -33.94 2.16
N GLN A 31 11.77 -33.11 1.27
CA GLN A 31 12.98 -32.39 1.62
C GLN A 31 12.59 -31.55 2.82
N ASN A 32 13.15 -31.87 3.98
CA ASN A 32 13.00 -31.00 5.14
C ASN A 32 13.48 -29.60 4.72
N PRO A 33 12.76 -28.54 5.09
CA PRO A 33 13.15 -27.19 4.73
C PRO A 33 14.59 -26.96 5.20
N LYS A 34 15.43 -26.46 4.29
CA LYS A 34 16.81 -26.10 4.63
C LYS A 34 16.77 -25.00 5.69
N LYS A 35 17.73 -24.98 6.59
CA LYS A 35 17.78 -24.00 7.69
C LYS A 35 18.88 -22.98 7.47
N ILE A 36 18.60 -21.72 7.77
CA ILE A 36 19.55 -20.63 7.65
C ILE A 36 19.61 -19.80 8.94
N ALA A 37 20.82 -19.48 9.41
CA ALA A 37 21.03 -18.53 10.49
C ALA A 37 21.63 -17.23 9.97
N ILE A 38 21.08 -16.10 10.42
CA ILE A 38 21.62 -14.77 10.10
C ILE A 38 22.32 -14.24 11.35
N LEU A 39 23.64 -14.15 11.29
CA LEU A 39 24.42 -13.63 12.42
C LEU A 39 24.28 -12.10 12.51
N PRO A 40 24.37 -11.52 13.71
CA PRO A 40 24.43 -10.06 13.87
C PRO A 40 25.58 -9.48 13.04
N PHE A 41 25.30 -8.46 12.23
CA PHE A 41 26.30 -7.82 11.39
C PHE A 41 27.34 -7.10 12.26
N THR A 42 28.62 -7.29 11.97
CA THR A 42 29.68 -6.56 12.70
C THR A 42 29.62 -5.08 12.34
N MET A 43 29.43 -4.20 13.34
CA MET A 43 29.31 -2.75 13.14
C MET A 43 30.64 -2.07 13.45
N ASN A 44 31.28 -1.48 12.45
CA ASN A 44 32.50 -0.68 12.60
C ASN A 44 32.15 0.80 12.38
N ALA A 45 31.76 1.50 13.44
CA ALA A 45 31.36 2.91 13.38
C ALA A 45 31.66 3.63 14.70
N ASP A 46 31.86 4.95 14.64
CA ASP A 46 32.11 5.80 15.82
C ASP A 46 30.85 6.12 16.64
N ARG A 47 29.68 5.64 16.21
CA ARG A 47 28.37 5.86 16.82
C ARG A 47 27.61 4.56 17.01
N ASP A 48 26.70 4.52 17.97
CA ASP A 48 25.84 3.35 18.20
C ASP A 48 24.86 3.16 17.03
N LEU A 49 24.93 2.00 16.39
CA LEU A 49 24.10 1.60 15.24
C LEU A 49 23.39 0.26 15.52
N THR A 50 23.14 -0.07 16.78
CA THR A 50 22.44 -1.31 17.17
C THR A 50 21.07 -1.43 16.49
N PHE A 51 20.34 -0.33 16.34
CA PHE A 51 19.06 -0.29 15.61
C PHE A 51 19.19 -0.75 14.15
N LEU A 52 20.29 -0.38 13.48
CA LEU A 52 20.54 -0.71 12.09
C LEU A 52 21.00 -2.16 11.95
N GLN A 53 21.86 -2.62 12.87
CA GLN A 53 22.27 -4.02 12.96
C GLN A 53 21.06 -4.93 13.10
N GLU A 54 20.11 -4.58 13.98
CA GLU A 54 18.87 -5.33 14.15
C GLU A 54 17.98 -5.26 12.91
N GLY A 55 17.81 -4.08 12.32
CA GLY A 55 17.00 -3.91 11.10
C GLY A 55 17.54 -4.67 9.89
N ILE A 56 18.86 -4.79 9.74
CA ILE A 56 19.49 -5.58 8.66
C ILE A 56 19.16 -7.07 8.83
N VAL A 57 19.29 -7.60 10.06
CA VAL A 57 18.96 -9.00 10.36
C VAL A 57 17.49 -9.29 10.07
N ASP A 58 16.59 -8.40 10.50
CA ASP A 58 15.14 -8.58 10.30
C ASP A 58 14.77 -8.49 8.81
N MET A 59 15.39 -7.58 8.06
CA MET A 59 15.17 -7.45 6.62
C MET A 59 15.66 -8.66 5.83
N LEU A 60 16.82 -9.23 6.20
CA LEU A 60 17.33 -10.46 5.60
C LEU A 60 16.44 -11.66 5.98
N ALA A 61 16.02 -11.76 7.24
CA ALA A 61 15.15 -12.85 7.69
C ALA A 61 13.83 -12.89 6.92
N SER A 62 13.20 -11.72 6.75
CA SER A 62 11.95 -11.61 5.99
C SER A 62 12.10 -12.02 4.52
N ARG A 63 13.23 -11.68 3.88
CA ARG A 63 13.45 -11.91 2.44
C ARG A 63 13.99 -13.28 2.09
N LEU A 64 14.60 -13.95 3.06
CA LEU A 64 15.15 -15.31 2.90
C LEU A 64 14.12 -16.36 3.34
N SER A 65 13.18 -16.04 4.22
CA SER A 65 12.14 -16.98 4.68
C SER A 65 11.25 -17.48 3.54
N TRP A 66 11.19 -18.81 3.38
CA TRP A 66 10.31 -19.45 2.41
C TRP A 66 9.60 -20.67 3.02
N LYS A 67 8.28 -20.57 3.14
CA LYS A 67 7.44 -21.59 3.76
C LYS A 67 7.59 -22.94 3.04
N GLY A 68 8.11 -23.94 3.74
CA GLY A 68 8.28 -25.31 3.25
C GLY A 68 9.65 -25.63 2.65
N GLU A 69 10.50 -24.63 2.40
CA GLU A 69 11.76 -24.79 1.64
C GLU A 69 12.98 -24.17 2.35
N LEU A 70 12.81 -23.02 3.00
CA LEU A 70 13.87 -22.38 3.83
C LEU A 70 13.31 -21.81 5.12
N GLU A 71 13.76 -22.37 6.24
CA GLU A 71 13.44 -21.93 7.59
C GLU A 71 14.56 -21.02 8.12
N VAL A 72 14.23 -19.76 8.41
CA VAL A 72 15.16 -18.82 9.05
C VAL A 72 15.12 -19.01 10.56
N MET A 73 16.27 -19.25 11.18
CA MET A 73 16.40 -19.41 12.62
C MET A 73 15.96 -18.17 13.38
N GLU A 74 15.28 -18.38 14.49
CA GLU A 74 14.84 -17.31 15.37
C GLU A 74 16.02 -16.50 15.90
N LYS A 75 15.92 -15.17 15.78
CA LYS A 75 16.96 -14.19 16.16
C LYS A 75 17.43 -14.35 17.61
N GLY A 76 16.53 -14.67 18.55
CA GLY A 76 16.87 -14.86 19.97
C GLY A 76 17.79 -16.05 20.21
N VAL A 77 17.56 -17.16 19.51
CA VAL A 77 18.37 -18.39 19.57
C VAL A 77 19.75 -18.13 18.98
N VAL A 78 19.82 -17.48 17.81
CA VAL A 78 21.09 -17.12 17.16
C VAL A 78 21.92 -16.16 18.03
N LYS A 79 21.30 -15.12 18.60
CA LYS A 79 21.97 -14.15 19.49
C LYS A 79 22.56 -14.83 20.73
N SER A 80 21.86 -15.79 21.32
CA SER A 80 22.33 -16.51 22.52
C SER A 80 23.58 -17.36 22.22
N GLU A 81 23.60 -18.06 21.08
CA GLU A 81 24.77 -18.84 20.63
C GLU A 81 25.96 -17.97 20.23
N VAL A 82 25.71 -16.79 19.65
CA VAL A 82 26.74 -15.80 19.34
C VAL A 82 27.35 -15.24 20.62
N ALA A 83 26.53 -14.91 21.62
CA ALA A 83 26.99 -14.37 22.92
C ALA A 83 27.80 -15.38 23.74
N ALA A 84 27.56 -16.69 23.55
CA ALA A 84 28.33 -17.76 24.17
C ALA A 84 29.75 -17.90 23.57
N HIS A 85 30.00 -17.30 22.40
CA HIS A 85 31.31 -17.32 21.76
C HIS A 85 32.12 -16.07 22.14
N LYS A 86 33.39 -16.27 22.54
CA LYS A 86 34.32 -15.16 22.84
C LYS A 86 35.24 -14.93 21.65
N GLY A 87 35.07 -13.82 20.94
CA GLY A 87 35.93 -13.44 19.81
C GLY A 87 35.20 -12.70 18.69
N ALA A 88 35.91 -12.33 17.64
CA ALA A 88 35.33 -11.69 16.47
C ALA A 88 34.54 -12.70 15.62
N LEU A 89 33.43 -12.25 15.04
CA LEU A 89 32.62 -13.04 14.10
C LEU A 89 33.33 -13.10 12.73
N ASN A 90 34.14 -14.15 12.53
CA ASN A 90 34.80 -14.47 11.27
C ASN A 90 34.21 -15.74 10.62
N ARG A 91 34.73 -16.14 9.45
CA ARG A 91 34.23 -17.29 8.68
C ARG A 91 34.26 -18.58 9.50
N GLU A 92 35.36 -18.85 10.18
CA GLU A 92 35.57 -20.07 10.96
C GLU A 92 34.58 -20.15 12.12
N THR A 93 34.39 -19.02 12.81
CA THR A 93 33.44 -18.90 13.93
C THR A 93 31.99 -19.00 13.45
N ALA A 94 31.67 -18.39 12.32
CA ALA A 94 30.33 -18.43 11.72
C ALA A 94 29.92 -19.86 11.35
N VAL A 95 30.81 -20.63 10.73
CA VAL A 95 30.58 -22.06 10.42
C VAL A 95 30.44 -22.87 11.72
N ALA A 96 31.26 -22.61 12.74
CA ALA A 96 31.16 -23.30 14.03
C ALA A 96 29.84 -23.04 14.76
N ILE A 97 29.35 -21.79 14.71
CA ILE A 97 28.02 -21.41 15.23
C ILE A 97 26.93 -22.10 14.41
N GLY A 98 27.04 -22.12 13.08
CA GLY A 98 26.10 -22.83 12.19
C GLY A 98 25.99 -24.32 12.51
N LYS A 99 27.11 -25.00 12.76
CA LYS A 99 27.15 -26.42 13.15
C LYS A 99 26.44 -26.67 14.48
N ARG A 100 26.59 -25.78 15.47
CA ARG A 100 25.89 -25.87 16.76
C ARG A 100 24.39 -25.64 16.63
N LEU A 101 24.02 -24.67 15.80
CA LEU A 101 22.63 -24.34 15.48
C LEU A 101 21.93 -25.37 14.57
N LYS A 102 22.69 -26.33 14.01
CA LYS A 102 22.21 -27.33 13.05
C LYS A 102 21.52 -26.69 11.83
N VAL A 103 22.14 -25.63 11.29
CA VAL A 103 21.68 -24.97 10.06
C VAL A 103 22.54 -25.38 8.87
N ASP A 104 21.94 -25.33 7.68
CA ASP A 104 22.61 -25.64 6.42
C ASP A 104 23.43 -24.44 5.91
N TYR A 105 22.94 -23.22 6.18
CA TYR A 105 23.59 -21.98 5.75
C TYR A 105 23.73 -20.97 6.88
N VAL A 106 24.80 -20.15 6.80
CA VAL A 106 25.02 -19.03 7.72
C VAL A 106 25.31 -17.76 6.93
N VAL A 107 24.60 -16.68 7.26
CA VAL A 107 24.89 -15.33 6.73
C VAL A 107 25.80 -14.61 7.72
N LEU A 108 26.95 -14.16 7.21
CA LEU A 108 27.93 -13.36 7.93
C LEU A 108 28.06 -12.00 7.23
N GLY A 109 28.11 -10.90 7.96
CA GLY A 109 28.30 -9.60 7.35
C GLY A 109 28.90 -8.55 8.29
N SER A 110 29.38 -7.48 7.70
CA SER A 110 29.92 -6.31 8.38
C SER A 110 29.47 -5.03 7.70
N LEU A 111 29.29 -3.99 8.49
CA LEU A 111 28.99 -2.65 8.04
C LEU A 111 30.02 -1.70 8.65
N THR A 112 30.75 -1.00 7.79
CA THR A 112 31.79 -0.05 8.17
C THR A 112 31.39 1.35 7.76
N VAL A 113 31.37 2.29 8.72
CA VAL A 113 31.08 3.70 8.49
C VAL A 113 32.35 4.51 8.73
N PHE A 114 32.78 5.28 7.74
CA PHE A 114 33.93 6.16 7.85
C PHE A 114 33.62 7.52 7.21
N GLY A 115 33.49 8.56 8.04
CA GLY A 115 33.02 9.87 7.61
C GLY A 115 31.64 9.78 6.93
N ASP A 116 31.54 10.28 5.70
CA ASP A 116 30.32 10.21 4.89
C ASP A 116 30.19 8.93 4.07
N SER A 117 31.11 7.96 4.20
CA SER A 117 31.09 6.72 3.41
C SER A 117 30.66 5.53 4.24
N VAL A 118 29.83 4.66 3.64
CA VAL A 118 29.41 3.39 4.24
C VAL A 118 29.79 2.24 3.32
N SER A 119 30.37 1.20 3.89
CA SER A 119 30.73 -0.04 3.22
C SER A 119 30.00 -1.20 3.87
N VAL A 120 29.43 -2.07 3.05
CA VAL A 120 28.76 -3.30 3.49
C VAL A 120 29.45 -4.48 2.82
N ASP A 121 29.94 -5.42 3.61
CA ASP A 121 30.45 -6.73 3.17
C ASP A 121 29.54 -7.80 3.78
N ALA A 122 28.93 -8.64 2.95
CA ALA A 122 28.07 -9.70 3.44
C ALA A 122 28.27 -10.97 2.59
N ARG A 123 28.20 -12.12 3.26
CA ARG A 123 28.55 -13.43 2.68
C ARG A 123 27.63 -14.51 3.21
N ILE A 124 27.40 -15.54 2.40
CA ILE A 124 26.72 -16.76 2.83
C ILE A 124 27.66 -17.95 2.76
N LEU A 125 27.68 -18.72 3.85
CA LEU A 125 28.56 -19.86 4.05
C LEU A 125 27.72 -21.14 4.07
N ASP A 126 28.15 -22.14 3.32
CA ASP A 126 27.69 -23.52 3.45
C ASP A 126 28.33 -24.14 4.69
N VAL A 127 27.52 -24.61 5.63
CA VAL A 127 28.01 -25.16 6.90
C VAL A 127 28.61 -26.55 6.74
N ALA A 128 28.13 -27.32 5.76
CA ALA A 128 28.58 -28.68 5.50
C ALA A 128 29.93 -28.68 4.77
N ASN A 129 30.03 -27.90 3.70
CA ASN A 129 31.22 -27.83 2.84
C ASN A 129 32.22 -26.77 3.29
N SER A 130 31.83 -25.89 4.22
CA SER A 130 32.60 -24.71 4.65
C SER A 130 32.93 -23.76 3.48
N ASP A 131 32.19 -23.84 2.38
CA ASP A 131 32.38 -23.04 1.18
C ASP A 131 31.63 -21.70 1.24
N GLU A 132 32.19 -20.68 0.59
CA GLU A 132 31.53 -19.40 0.41
C GLU A 132 30.71 -19.47 -0.89
N LEU A 133 29.38 -19.40 -0.77
CA LEU A 133 28.50 -19.55 -1.95
C LEU A 133 28.27 -18.20 -2.64
N VAL A 134 28.21 -17.10 -1.87
CA VAL A 134 27.96 -15.75 -2.36
C VAL A 134 28.65 -14.73 -1.46
N SER A 135 29.32 -13.74 -2.05
CA SER A 135 29.71 -12.48 -1.41
C SER A 135 29.09 -11.29 -2.12
N ALA A 136 28.64 -10.31 -1.34
CA ALA A 136 28.31 -8.98 -1.80
C ALA A 136 29.17 -7.95 -1.07
N PHE A 137 29.79 -7.07 -1.85
CA PHE A 137 30.53 -5.92 -1.36
C PHE A 137 30.00 -4.67 -2.06
N ASN A 138 29.68 -3.63 -1.31
CA ASN A 138 29.32 -2.34 -1.88
C ASN A 138 29.78 -1.20 -0.97
N GLN A 139 30.35 -0.17 -1.58
CA GLN A 139 30.80 1.03 -0.90
C GLN A 139 30.11 2.24 -1.54
N ALA A 140 29.48 3.04 -0.71
CA ALA A 140 28.70 4.18 -1.16
C ALA A 140 28.84 5.39 -0.23
N LYS A 141 28.54 6.57 -0.77
CA LYS A 141 28.43 7.79 0.01
C LYS A 141 27.03 7.88 0.62
N GLY A 142 26.98 8.08 1.93
CA GLY A 142 25.76 8.22 2.70
C GLY A 142 25.15 6.89 3.14
N MET A 143 24.37 6.96 4.23
CA MET A 143 23.69 5.79 4.82
C MET A 143 22.54 5.27 3.95
N ASP A 144 22.05 6.08 3.00
CA ASP A 144 20.94 5.77 2.11
C ASP A 144 21.21 4.56 1.18
N ALA A 145 22.48 4.24 0.96
CA ALA A 145 22.89 3.14 0.11
C ALA A 145 22.90 1.77 0.81
N VAL A 146 22.89 1.74 2.14
CA VAL A 146 22.91 0.48 2.92
C VAL A 146 21.70 -0.39 2.61
N ILE A 147 20.50 0.21 2.55
CA ILE A 147 19.26 -0.53 2.33
C ILE A 147 19.17 -1.12 0.91
N PRO A 148 19.48 -0.39 -0.17
CA PRO A 148 19.64 -0.96 -1.51
C PRO A 148 20.69 -2.08 -1.57
N THR A 149 21.83 -1.94 -0.89
CA THR A 149 22.87 -2.97 -0.91
C THR A 149 22.42 -4.26 -0.24
N ILE A 150 21.86 -4.20 0.97
CA ILE A 150 21.33 -5.40 1.64
C ILE A 150 20.15 -5.97 0.85
N THR A 151 19.39 -5.10 0.15
CA THR A 151 18.33 -5.53 -0.77
C THR A 151 18.87 -6.37 -1.91
N GLN A 152 19.91 -5.89 -2.60
CA GLN A 152 20.54 -6.61 -3.69
C GLN A 152 21.18 -7.91 -3.19
N PHE A 153 21.85 -7.88 -2.04
CA PHE A 153 22.44 -9.07 -1.44
C PHE A 153 21.41 -10.18 -1.16
N ALA A 154 20.23 -9.83 -0.64
CA ALA A 154 19.15 -10.79 -0.44
C ALA A 154 18.64 -11.39 -1.76
N LEU A 155 18.63 -10.61 -2.85
CA LEU A 155 18.25 -11.09 -4.18
C LEU A 155 19.31 -12.06 -4.73
N ASP A 156 20.58 -11.71 -4.62
CA ASP A 156 21.70 -12.53 -5.07
C ASP A 156 21.76 -13.88 -4.32
N ILE A 157 21.46 -13.88 -3.01
CA ILE A 157 21.33 -15.11 -2.22
C ILE A 157 20.20 -15.97 -2.77
N ASN A 158 19.02 -15.39 -3.00
CA ASN A 158 17.88 -16.13 -3.52
C ASN A 158 18.17 -16.73 -4.91
N GLU A 159 18.91 -16.03 -5.76
CA GLU A 159 19.25 -16.54 -7.09
C GLU A 159 20.24 -17.70 -7.04
N LYS A 160 21.34 -17.55 -6.28
CA LYS A 160 22.44 -18.53 -6.27
C LYS A 160 22.24 -19.71 -5.33
N VAL A 161 21.63 -19.49 -4.16
CA VAL A 161 21.46 -20.53 -3.12
C VAL A 161 20.16 -21.28 -3.30
N MET A 162 19.12 -20.60 -3.81
CA MET A 162 17.77 -21.14 -3.93
C MET A 162 17.37 -21.43 -5.39
N GLY A 163 18.24 -21.15 -6.37
CA GLY A 163 17.98 -21.40 -7.79
C GLY A 163 16.81 -20.58 -8.35
N ARG A 164 16.51 -19.43 -7.74
CA ARG A 164 15.39 -18.56 -8.13
C ARG A 164 15.83 -17.55 -9.17
N PRO A 165 15.45 -17.66 -10.46
CA PRO A 165 15.37 -16.47 -11.29
C PRO A 165 14.20 -15.63 -10.77
N MET A 166 14.46 -14.56 -10.03
CA MET A 166 13.46 -13.50 -9.89
C MET A 166 13.39 -12.74 -11.21
N GLY A 167 12.61 -13.30 -12.14
CA GLY A 167 12.12 -12.69 -13.37
C GLY A 167 12.98 -11.57 -13.94
N SER A 168 14.06 -11.93 -14.64
CA SER A 168 14.34 -11.23 -15.89
C SER A 168 13.12 -11.40 -16.79
N ALA A 169 12.73 -10.34 -17.49
CA ALA A 169 11.55 -10.22 -18.35
C ALA A 169 11.18 -11.58 -18.98
N VAL A 170 9.98 -12.09 -18.64
CA VAL A 170 9.44 -13.28 -19.30
C VAL A 170 9.22 -12.90 -20.75
N ALA A 171 9.96 -13.55 -21.65
CA ALA A 171 9.71 -13.48 -23.08
C ALA A 171 8.26 -13.86 -23.35
N ALA A 172 7.57 -12.96 -24.06
CA ALA A 172 6.16 -13.08 -24.40
C ALA A 172 5.82 -14.45 -25.00
N ALA A 173 4.89 -15.16 -24.36
CA ALA A 173 4.05 -16.12 -25.05
C ALA A 173 3.03 -15.34 -25.91
N PRO A 174 2.59 -15.87 -27.06
CA PRO A 174 1.71 -15.15 -27.97
C PRO A 174 0.30 -15.02 -27.36
N ASP A 175 -0.16 -13.78 -27.25
CA ASP A 175 -1.56 -13.35 -27.23
C ASP A 175 -2.51 -14.07 -26.27
N ALA A 176 -2.35 -13.82 -24.97
CA ALA A 176 -3.49 -13.68 -24.07
C ALA A 176 -3.65 -12.18 -23.77
N ARG A 177 -4.84 -11.61 -24.01
CA ARG A 177 -5.12 -10.23 -23.59
C ARG A 177 -5.28 -10.21 -22.07
N PRO A 178 -4.81 -9.19 -21.33
CA PRO A 178 -5.09 -9.08 -19.91
C PRO A 178 -6.60 -9.15 -19.66
N SER A 179 -7.02 -9.95 -18.69
CA SER A 179 -8.43 -10.14 -18.30
C SER A 179 -8.82 -9.10 -17.25
N GLY A 180 -9.00 -7.86 -17.69
CA GLY A 180 -9.46 -6.74 -16.85
C GLY A 180 -9.43 -5.41 -17.61
N PRO A 181 -10.06 -4.35 -17.08
CA PRO A 181 -9.93 -3.00 -17.63
C PRO A 181 -8.46 -2.62 -17.80
N GLY A 182 -8.16 -1.98 -18.92
CA GLY A 182 -6.90 -1.83 -19.66
C GLY A 182 -5.58 -1.51 -18.95
N GLY A 183 -5.48 -1.53 -17.62
CA GLY A 183 -4.24 -1.39 -16.84
C GLY A 183 -4.26 -2.09 -15.48
N LEU A 184 -5.30 -2.88 -15.21
CA LEU A 184 -5.51 -3.62 -13.96
C LEU A 184 -5.04 -5.08 -14.07
N VAL A 185 -4.67 -5.65 -12.94
CA VAL A 185 -4.17 -7.02 -12.81
C VAL A 185 -5.21 -7.86 -12.08
N ALA A 186 -5.71 -8.91 -12.72
CA ALA A 186 -6.55 -9.91 -12.08
C ALA A 186 -5.76 -10.68 -11.01
N GLU A 187 -6.45 -11.14 -9.98
CA GLU A 187 -5.80 -11.90 -8.91
C GLU A 187 -5.05 -13.14 -9.45
N GLY A 188 -3.80 -13.30 -9.02
CA GLY A 188 -2.93 -14.41 -9.43
C GLY A 188 -2.28 -14.26 -10.82
N GLN A 189 -2.57 -13.20 -11.57
CA GLN A 189 -1.99 -12.96 -12.90
C GLN A 189 -0.76 -12.02 -12.83
N PRO A 190 0.23 -12.20 -13.73
CA PRO A 190 1.32 -11.24 -13.88
C PRO A 190 0.83 -9.96 -14.59
N PHE A 191 1.48 -8.84 -14.30
CA PHE A 191 1.23 -7.59 -15.02
C PHE A 191 1.94 -7.61 -16.38
N GLU A 192 1.18 -7.53 -17.48
CA GLU A 192 1.70 -7.72 -18.85
C GLU A 192 2.17 -6.42 -19.55
N GLY A 193 2.39 -5.33 -18.81
CA GLY A 193 3.10 -4.15 -19.35
C GLY A 193 2.23 -3.13 -20.10
N LYS A 194 0.96 -3.43 -20.40
CA LYS A 194 0.03 -2.51 -21.07
C LYS A 194 -0.87 -1.79 -20.05
N GLY A 195 -1.26 -0.54 -20.35
CA GLY A 195 -2.24 0.20 -19.54
C GLY A 195 -1.76 1.33 -18.64
N VAL A 196 -0.58 1.90 -18.86
CA VAL A 196 -0.26 3.21 -18.28
C VAL A 196 -0.08 4.18 -19.42
N GLY A 197 -1.06 5.07 -19.59
CA GLY A 197 -1.03 6.12 -20.60
C GLY A 197 -0.11 7.27 -20.23
N HIS A 198 0.00 7.61 -18.93
CA HIS A 198 0.83 8.73 -18.50
C HIS A 198 1.46 8.56 -17.11
N THR A 199 2.62 9.19 -16.92
CA THR A 199 3.27 9.30 -15.60
C THR A 199 3.91 10.67 -15.44
N GLN A 200 3.80 11.24 -14.25
CA GLN A 200 4.35 12.56 -13.96
C GLN A 200 4.91 12.67 -12.54
N GLY A 201 6.12 13.18 -12.42
CA GLY A 201 6.72 13.50 -11.13
C GLY A 201 6.22 14.85 -10.60
N ILE A 202 5.89 14.90 -9.31
CA ILE A 202 5.45 16.10 -8.60
C ILE A 202 6.45 16.42 -7.50
N LYS A 203 6.93 17.67 -7.44
CA LYS A 203 7.89 18.15 -6.44
C LYS A 203 7.18 18.65 -5.17
N ALA A 204 6.27 17.81 -4.65
CA ALA A 204 5.55 18.06 -3.41
C ALA A 204 5.14 16.73 -2.79
N GLU A 205 4.91 16.72 -1.48
CA GLU A 205 4.24 15.62 -0.78
C GLU A 205 2.74 15.77 -0.97
N VAL A 206 2.13 14.92 -1.81
CA VAL A 206 0.70 14.99 -2.09
C VAL A 206 -0.07 14.23 -1.01
N VAL A 207 -0.98 14.95 -0.34
CA VAL A 207 -1.77 14.47 0.79
C VAL A 207 -3.10 13.89 0.32
N SER A 208 -3.80 14.59 -0.57
CA SER A 208 -5.12 14.21 -1.10
C SER A 208 -5.26 14.71 -2.54
N VAL A 209 -6.09 14.02 -3.32
CA VAL A 209 -6.39 14.32 -4.73
C VAL A 209 -7.88 14.10 -5.00
N ASP A 210 -8.44 14.89 -5.91
CA ASP A 210 -9.76 14.72 -6.50
C ASP A 210 -9.77 15.40 -7.88
N ALA A 211 -10.83 15.25 -8.68
CA ALA A 211 -10.95 15.97 -9.94
C ALA A 211 -12.40 16.35 -10.28
N GLY A 212 -12.54 17.42 -11.04
CA GLY A 212 -13.82 17.95 -11.53
C GLY A 212 -13.60 19.21 -12.36
N ASP A 213 -14.64 19.65 -13.07
CA ASP A 213 -14.59 20.79 -14.00
C ASP A 213 -14.52 22.12 -13.24
N VAL A 214 -13.31 22.57 -12.88
CA VAL A 214 -13.07 23.72 -11.99
C VAL A 214 -13.30 25.03 -12.72
N ASP A 215 -12.97 25.12 -14.00
CA ASP A 215 -13.11 26.37 -14.76
C ASP A 215 -14.33 26.44 -15.69
N GLY A 216 -15.15 25.39 -15.74
CA GLY A 216 -16.43 25.34 -16.44
C GLY A 216 -16.29 25.09 -17.94
N ASP A 217 -15.20 24.44 -18.37
CA ASP A 217 -14.94 24.14 -19.79
C ASP A 217 -15.50 22.77 -20.23
N GLY A 218 -16.12 22.04 -19.31
CA GLY A 218 -16.70 20.72 -19.51
C GLY A 218 -15.72 19.56 -19.34
N LYS A 219 -14.45 19.82 -19.01
CA LYS A 219 -13.42 18.80 -18.77
C LYS A 219 -12.94 18.85 -17.31
N PRO A 220 -12.61 17.72 -16.70
CA PRO A 220 -12.15 17.73 -15.32
C PRO A 220 -10.70 18.23 -15.20
N GLU A 221 -10.46 19.06 -14.19
CA GLU A 221 -9.13 19.36 -13.68
C GLU A 221 -8.76 18.43 -12.53
N LEU A 222 -7.53 17.91 -12.57
CA LEU A 222 -6.95 17.20 -11.44
C LEU A 222 -6.52 18.20 -10.36
N VAL A 223 -7.13 18.12 -9.18
CA VAL A 223 -6.81 18.95 -8.03
C VAL A 223 -6.16 18.10 -6.94
N PHE A 224 -5.01 18.55 -6.44
CA PHE A 224 -4.37 17.90 -5.30
C PHE A 224 -3.78 18.91 -4.33
N VAL A 225 -3.56 18.48 -3.10
CA VAL A 225 -3.04 19.33 -2.03
C VAL A 225 -1.72 18.79 -1.48
N SER A 226 -0.78 19.68 -1.23
CA SER A 226 0.27 19.50 -0.23
C SER A 226 -0.15 20.15 1.08
N ALA A 227 0.68 20.11 2.13
CA ALA A 227 0.35 20.69 3.43
C ALA A 227 -0.08 22.18 3.39
N GLU A 228 0.31 22.94 2.37
CA GLU A 228 0.06 24.39 2.29
C GLU A 228 -0.41 24.90 0.92
N THR A 229 -0.44 24.04 -0.11
CA THR A 229 -0.74 24.46 -1.48
C THR A 229 -1.78 23.55 -2.12
N VAL A 230 -2.82 24.16 -2.69
CA VAL A 230 -3.73 23.54 -3.65
C VAL A 230 -3.13 23.70 -5.04
N TYR A 231 -3.05 22.61 -5.78
CA TYR A 231 -2.61 22.59 -7.16
C TYR A 231 -3.76 22.16 -8.06
N VAL A 232 -3.91 22.82 -9.21
CA VAL A 232 -4.92 22.50 -10.22
C VAL A 232 -4.20 22.24 -11.53
N TYR A 233 -4.37 21.04 -12.07
CA TYR A 233 -3.73 20.58 -13.30
C TYR A 233 -4.80 20.28 -14.36
N LYS A 234 -4.53 20.73 -15.59
CA LYS A 234 -5.34 20.43 -16.78
C LYS A 234 -4.63 19.37 -17.61
N TRP A 235 -5.38 18.51 -18.28
CA TRP A 235 -4.81 17.69 -19.34
C TRP A 235 -4.65 18.49 -20.64
N ARG A 236 -3.55 18.23 -21.35
CA ARG A 236 -3.26 18.74 -22.69
C ARG A 236 -2.59 17.63 -23.51
N GLU A 237 -2.33 17.86 -24.79
CA GLU A 237 -1.76 16.87 -25.73
C GLU A 237 -0.54 16.08 -25.22
N LYS A 238 0.25 16.62 -24.27
CA LYS A 238 1.46 15.97 -23.72
C LYS A 238 1.33 15.57 -22.24
N GLY A 239 0.11 15.47 -21.73
CA GLY A 239 -0.22 15.13 -20.35
C GLY A 239 -0.54 16.33 -19.46
N LEU A 240 -0.44 16.13 -18.14
CA LEU A 240 -0.88 17.11 -17.15
C LEU A 240 0.02 18.36 -17.08
N PHE A 241 -0.61 19.52 -17.20
CA PHE A 241 0.01 20.84 -17.04
C PHE A 241 -0.57 21.55 -15.82
N GLN A 242 0.30 22.16 -15.00
CA GLN A 242 -0.15 22.96 -13.85
C GLN A 242 -0.86 24.22 -14.34
N PHE A 243 -2.18 24.23 -14.28
CA PHE A 243 -3.02 25.34 -14.68
C PHE A 243 -2.95 26.47 -13.64
N LYS A 244 -3.15 26.13 -12.36
CA LYS A 244 -3.18 27.07 -11.25
C LYS A 244 -2.67 26.47 -9.95
N SER A 245 -2.36 27.35 -9.01
CA SER A 245 -2.14 26.97 -7.62
C SER A 245 -2.64 28.06 -6.67
N TYR A 246 -3.06 27.63 -5.49
CA TYR A 246 -3.42 28.51 -4.38
C TYR A 246 -2.60 28.11 -3.16
N LYS A 247 -1.85 29.06 -2.60
CA LYS A 247 -1.02 28.83 -1.41
C LYS A 247 -1.52 29.67 -0.24
N GLU A 248 -1.69 29.04 0.91
CA GLU A 248 -2.06 29.75 2.14
C GLU A 248 -0.85 30.50 2.72
N ARG A 249 -1.10 31.62 3.40
CA ARG A 249 -0.03 32.49 3.92
C ARG A 249 0.46 32.14 5.33
N PHE A 250 -0.37 31.51 6.14
CA PHE A 250 -0.11 31.28 7.57
C PHE A 250 -0.12 29.79 7.91
N ALA A 251 0.22 29.45 9.16
CA ALA A 251 0.30 28.08 9.66
C ALA A 251 -0.93 27.26 9.22
N THR A 252 -0.68 26.28 8.37
CA THR A 252 -1.69 25.50 7.67
C THR A 252 -1.28 24.05 7.64
N ASN A 253 -2.27 23.18 7.51
CA ASN A 253 -2.06 21.77 7.25
C ASN A 253 -3.27 21.26 6.48
N PHE A 254 -3.20 21.29 5.16
CA PHE A 254 -4.25 20.75 4.30
C PHE A 254 -4.25 19.23 4.40
N LEU A 255 -5.42 18.68 4.70
CA LEU A 255 -5.58 17.26 5.02
C LEU A 255 -6.41 16.50 3.99
N TRP A 256 -7.36 17.18 3.35
CA TRP A 256 -8.29 16.57 2.42
C TRP A 256 -8.75 17.59 1.39
N VAL A 257 -8.99 17.15 0.16
CA VAL A 257 -9.60 17.96 -0.89
C VAL A 257 -10.72 17.18 -1.56
N ASN A 258 -11.82 17.87 -1.87
CA ASN A 258 -12.84 17.40 -2.81
C ASN A 258 -13.18 18.47 -3.84
N VAL A 259 -13.57 18.05 -5.03
CA VAL A 259 -13.94 18.92 -6.15
C VAL A 259 -15.34 18.57 -6.62
N ALA A 260 -16.28 19.50 -6.48
CA ALA A 260 -17.66 19.30 -6.91
C ALA A 260 -18.40 20.62 -7.10
N ASP A 261 -19.26 20.68 -8.11
CA ASP A 261 -20.25 21.74 -8.27
C ASP A 261 -21.43 21.44 -7.33
N MET A 262 -21.46 22.10 -6.16
CA MET A 262 -22.49 21.89 -5.16
C MET A 262 -23.56 22.98 -5.17
N ASP A 263 -23.31 24.10 -5.85
CA ASP A 263 -24.29 25.19 -5.99
C ASP A 263 -25.01 25.20 -7.35
N GLY A 264 -24.60 24.33 -8.27
CA GLY A 264 -25.22 24.09 -9.57
C GLY A 264 -24.88 25.16 -10.61
N ASN A 265 -23.76 25.88 -10.43
CA ASN A 265 -23.37 26.97 -11.34
C ASN A 265 -22.64 26.50 -12.60
N GLY A 266 -22.31 25.21 -12.71
CA GLY A 266 -21.60 24.60 -13.83
C GLY A 266 -20.07 24.64 -13.72
N LYS A 267 -19.52 25.16 -12.62
CA LYS A 267 -18.10 25.07 -12.25
C LYS A 267 -18.00 24.37 -10.91
N ALA A 268 -17.02 23.50 -10.76
CA ALA A 268 -16.77 22.79 -9.52
C ALA A 268 -16.03 23.67 -8.51
N GLU A 269 -16.53 23.73 -7.28
CA GLU A 269 -15.80 24.31 -6.15
C GLU A 269 -14.77 23.32 -5.59
N ILE A 270 -13.71 23.85 -5.00
CA ILE A 270 -12.65 23.08 -4.34
C ILE A 270 -12.81 23.22 -2.82
N TYR A 271 -13.24 22.14 -2.16
CA TYR A 271 -13.43 22.05 -0.71
C TYR A 271 -12.15 21.57 -0.06
N VAL A 272 -11.50 22.44 0.72
CA VAL A 272 -10.21 22.13 1.35
C VAL A 272 -10.37 22.05 2.86
N THR A 273 -10.00 20.90 3.43
CA THR A 273 -9.89 20.74 4.88
C THR A 273 -8.54 21.24 5.35
N ASN A 274 -8.53 22.22 6.25
CA ASN A 274 -7.33 22.81 6.82
C ASN A 274 -7.42 22.84 8.35
N THR A 275 -6.53 22.12 9.03
CA THR A 275 -6.59 22.02 10.50
C THR A 275 -5.93 23.17 11.26
N GLY A 276 -5.34 24.16 10.60
CA GLY A 276 -4.69 25.30 11.27
C GLY A 276 -3.70 24.88 12.38
N ALA A 277 -3.31 25.82 13.25
CA ALA A 277 -2.49 25.51 14.43
C ALA A 277 -3.35 25.02 15.62
N THR A 278 -4.45 25.72 15.90
CA THR A 278 -5.34 25.46 17.05
C THR A 278 -6.75 25.08 16.62
N ASP A 279 -7.28 25.76 15.60
CA ASP A 279 -8.68 25.64 15.17
C ASP A 279 -8.79 25.15 13.74
N MET A 280 -9.94 24.56 13.42
CA MET A 280 -10.27 24.23 12.04
C MET A 280 -10.45 25.51 11.22
N GLN A 281 -9.73 25.60 10.10
CA GLN A 281 -9.70 26.74 9.20
C GLN A 281 -10.00 26.33 7.75
N SER A 282 -10.85 25.31 7.56
CA SER A 282 -11.25 24.83 6.25
C SER A 282 -11.86 25.95 5.41
N PHE A 283 -11.71 25.85 4.09
CA PHE A 283 -12.14 26.89 3.16
C PHE A 283 -12.59 26.25 1.84
N VAL A 284 -13.27 27.05 1.02
CA VAL A 284 -13.75 26.64 -0.30
C VAL A 284 -13.26 27.65 -1.33
N LEU A 285 -12.64 27.16 -2.40
CA LEU A 285 -12.20 27.96 -3.54
C LEU A 285 -13.15 27.79 -4.73
N GLU A 286 -13.30 28.84 -5.51
CA GLU A 286 -14.02 28.82 -6.79
C GLU A 286 -13.21 29.61 -7.83
N TRP A 287 -13.29 29.20 -9.09
CA TRP A 287 -12.71 29.92 -10.21
C TRP A 287 -13.54 31.15 -10.58
N ASP A 288 -12.92 32.33 -10.60
CA ASP A 288 -13.59 33.60 -10.96
C ASP A 288 -13.45 33.98 -12.46
N GLY A 289 -12.87 33.10 -13.28
CA GLY A 289 -12.48 33.40 -14.67
C GLY A 289 -11.00 33.75 -14.86
N LYS A 290 -10.27 34.07 -13.77
CA LYS A 290 -8.86 34.50 -13.81
C LYS A 290 -8.00 33.86 -12.72
N ASP A 291 -8.54 33.69 -11.51
CA ASP A 291 -7.85 33.11 -10.38
C ASP A 291 -8.79 32.33 -9.45
N LEU A 292 -8.19 31.53 -8.57
CA LEU A 292 -8.92 30.84 -7.51
C LEU A 292 -9.23 31.82 -6.37
N ARG A 293 -10.50 32.00 -6.04
CA ARG A 293 -10.96 32.86 -4.95
C ARG A 293 -11.62 32.07 -3.85
N LYS A 294 -11.38 32.47 -2.60
CA LYS A 294 -12.14 31.96 -1.45
C LYS A 294 -13.57 32.47 -1.48
N ILE A 295 -14.52 31.55 -1.50
CA ILE A 295 -15.96 31.81 -1.38
C ILE A 295 -16.48 31.48 0.02
N ALA A 296 -15.73 30.71 0.80
CA ALA A 296 -15.92 30.48 2.23
C ALA A 296 -14.57 30.26 2.90
N GLU A 297 -14.39 30.79 4.12
CA GLU A 297 -13.14 30.67 4.87
C GLU A 297 -13.38 30.48 6.36
N SER A 298 -12.35 30.01 7.10
CA SER A 298 -12.41 29.78 8.54
C SER A 298 -13.61 28.90 8.95
N GLN A 299 -13.85 27.84 8.19
CA GLN A 299 -14.96 26.92 8.43
C GLN A 299 -14.58 25.86 9.47
N PRO A 300 -15.46 25.55 10.44
CA PRO A 300 -15.16 24.68 11.56
C PRO A 300 -15.28 23.17 11.22
N TRP A 301 -15.26 22.81 9.94
CA TRP A 301 -15.62 21.48 9.45
C TRP A 301 -14.43 20.77 8.83
N PHE A 302 -14.26 19.49 9.15
CA PHE A 302 -13.68 18.52 8.22
C PHE A 302 -14.67 18.37 7.08
N PHE A 303 -14.32 18.81 5.87
CA PHE A 303 -15.20 18.70 4.70
C PHE A 303 -14.99 17.37 4.00
N ARG A 304 -16.09 16.82 3.46
CA ARG A 304 -16.05 15.79 2.44
C ARG A 304 -17.28 15.87 1.55
N VAL A 305 -17.07 15.72 0.25
CA VAL A 305 -18.16 15.44 -0.70
C VAL A 305 -18.24 13.93 -0.89
N VAL A 306 -19.44 13.37 -0.79
CA VAL A 306 -19.67 11.93 -0.94
C VAL A 306 -20.85 11.68 -1.88
N GLU A 307 -20.72 10.67 -2.73
CA GLU A 307 -21.82 10.16 -3.54
C GLU A 307 -22.76 9.35 -2.64
N MET A 308 -24.03 9.74 -2.55
CA MET A 308 -25.06 9.02 -1.81
C MET A 308 -26.07 8.40 -2.77
N PRO A 309 -26.26 7.07 -2.76
CA PRO A 309 -27.26 6.40 -3.59
C PRO A 309 -28.64 7.07 -3.50
N GLY A 310 -29.21 7.40 -4.67
CA GLY A 310 -30.50 8.08 -4.80
C GLY A 310 -30.51 9.58 -4.48
N LYS A 311 -29.40 10.15 -3.98
CA LYS A 311 -29.28 11.60 -3.67
C LYS A 311 -28.24 12.33 -4.52
N GLY A 312 -27.30 11.61 -5.13
CA GLY A 312 -26.18 12.24 -5.85
C GLY A 312 -25.05 12.64 -4.90
N LYS A 313 -24.21 13.57 -5.35
CA LYS A 313 -23.18 14.22 -4.53
C LYS A 313 -23.82 15.02 -3.40
N VAL A 314 -23.33 14.84 -2.19
CA VAL A 314 -23.71 15.65 -1.02
C VAL A 314 -22.49 16.10 -0.24
N LEU A 315 -22.57 17.30 0.33
CA LEU A 315 -21.55 17.82 1.24
C LEU A 315 -21.86 17.38 2.66
N ILE A 316 -20.87 16.78 3.31
CA ILE A 316 -20.94 16.37 4.71
C ILE A 316 -19.76 16.96 5.47
N GLY A 317 -19.88 17.00 6.79
CA GLY A 317 -18.76 17.36 7.63
C GLY A 317 -18.89 16.93 9.06
N GLN A 318 -17.76 17.02 9.75
CA GLN A 318 -17.64 16.70 11.16
C GLN A 318 -16.76 17.75 11.82
N ARG A 319 -17.01 18.08 13.09
CA ARG A 319 -16.24 19.10 13.80
C ARG A 319 -14.95 18.53 14.36
N ARG A 320 -14.02 19.40 14.72
CA ARG A 320 -12.80 19.07 15.47
C ARG A 320 -12.99 19.38 16.95
N THR A 321 -12.53 18.49 17.81
CA THR A 321 -12.35 18.77 19.25
C THR A 321 -11.12 19.68 19.45
N THR A 322 -11.07 20.45 20.53
CA THR A 322 -9.86 21.20 20.91
C THR A 322 -8.63 20.28 21.03
N GLY A 323 -8.82 19.02 21.42
CA GLY A 323 -7.76 18.00 21.50
C GLY A 323 -7.40 17.31 20.17
N GLY A 324 -7.90 17.81 19.03
CA GLY A 324 -7.50 17.37 17.70
C GLY A 324 -8.32 16.22 17.08
N ALA A 325 -9.10 15.47 17.86
CA ALA A 325 -9.94 14.38 17.35
C ALA A 325 -11.24 14.87 16.68
N PHE A 326 -11.93 13.97 15.98
CA PHE A 326 -13.29 14.20 15.45
C PHE A 326 -14.30 14.41 16.60
N LEU A 327 -15.18 15.39 16.48
CA LEU A 327 -16.21 15.75 17.44
C LEU A 327 -17.62 15.52 16.87
N GLY A 328 -18.45 14.81 17.63
CA GLY A 328 -19.86 14.64 17.32
C GLY A 328 -20.13 13.71 16.14
N LYS A 329 -21.36 13.76 15.62
CA LYS A 329 -21.78 12.98 14.45
C LYS A 329 -21.26 13.61 13.15
N VAL A 330 -21.26 12.81 12.09
CA VAL A 330 -21.14 13.35 10.73
C VAL A 330 -22.49 13.95 10.35
N GLU A 331 -22.46 15.18 9.85
CA GLU A 331 -23.65 15.98 9.52
C GLU A 331 -23.68 16.28 8.02
N HIS A 332 -24.87 16.30 7.43
CA HIS A 332 -25.12 16.96 6.15
C HIS A 332 -24.87 18.46 6.31
N LEU A 333 -24.21 19.07 5.32
CA LEU A 333 -23.91 20.50 5.32
C LEU A 333 -24.63 21.22 4.18
N GLN A 334 -25.09 22.43 4.46
CA GLN A 334 -25.62 23.36 3.46
C GLN A 334 -24.92 24.70 3.58
N ARG A 335 -24.68 25.36 2.44
CA ARG A 335 -24.11 26.69 2.39
C ARG A 335 -25.20 27.74 2.68
N GLU A 336 -24.92 28.61 3.65
CA GLU A 336 -25.71 29.80 3.97
C GLU A 336 -24.78 31.02 3.91
N GLY A 337 -24.86 31.78 2.81
CA GLY A 337 -23.91 32.86 2.52
C GLY A 337 -22.47 32.32 2.43
N ASN A 338 -21.60 32.73 3.36
CA ASN A 338 -20.18 32.32 3.40
C ASN A 338 -19.91 31.25 4.48
N ARG A 339 -20.94 30.67 5.08
CA ARG A 339 -20.82 29.64 6.13
C ARG A 339 -21.48 28.34 5.69
N PHE A 340 -20.98 27.23 6.23
CA PHE A 340 -21.64 25.94 6.14
C PHE A 340 -22.27 25.58 7.48
N VAL A 341 -23.56 25.24 7.43
CA VAL A 341 -24.37 24.88 8.60
C VAL A 341 -24.84 23.43 8.50
N PRO A 342 -25.02 22.73 9.63
CA PRO A 342 -25.49 21.36 9.62
C PRO A 342 -27.01 21.33 9.40
N THR A 343 -27.48 20.41 8.56
CA THR A 343 -28.92 20.21 8.28
C THR A 343 -29.48 18.90 8.87
N GLY A 344 -28.61 18.02 9.35
CA GLY A 344 -28.99 16.80 10.06
C GLY A 344 -27.93 15.70 9.96
N PRO A 345 -27.98 14.70 10.86
CA PRO A 345 -26.94 13.70 10.95
C PRO A 345 -27.03 12.69 9.80
N VAL A 346 -25.87 12.20 9.37
CA VAL A 346 -25.75 11.04 8.49
C VAL A 346 -25.84 9.78 9.35
N ALA A 347 -26.73 8.84 8.96
CA ALA A 347 -26.84 7.55 9.62
C ALA A 347 -25.62 6.67 9.28
N LEU A 348 -24.75 6.44 10.26
CA LEU A 348 -23.50 5.70 10.09
C LEU A 348 -23.27 4.69 11.24
N PRO A 349 -22.55 3.60 10.99
CA PRO A 349 -22.14 2.64 12.01
C PRO A 349 -21.27 3.28 13.11
N PRO A 350 -21.17 2.64 14.28
CA PRO A 350 -20.23 3.05 15.32
C PRO A 350 -18.78 3.13 14.82
N GLY A 351 -18.06 4.16 15.24
CA GLY A 351 -16.66 4.38 14.82
C GLY A 351 -16.48 5.04 13.46
N ALA A 352 -17.58 5.34 12.75
CA ALA A 352 -17.52 6.14 11.54
C ALA A 352 -17.10 7.59 11.85
N ASN A 353 -16.26 8.13 10.98
CA ASN A 353 -15.92 9.55 10.89
C ASN A 353 -16.11 10.01 9.45
N VAL A 354 -16.00 11.31 9.21
CA VAL A 354 -16.28 11.89 7.89
C VAL A 354 -15.46 11.24 6.74
N TYR A 355 -14.27 10.70 6.99
CA TYR A 355 -13.37 10.19 5.93
C TYR A 355 -13.35 8.68 5.72
N ASN A 356 -13.87 7.87 6.66
CA ASN A 356 -13.55 6.44 6.68
C ASN A 356 -14.60 5.51 6.08
N PHE A 357 -15.59 6.02 5.33
CA PHE A 357 -16.67 5.18 4.79
C PHE A 357 -17.02 5.52 3.33
N ALA A 358 -17.66 4.60 2.63
CA ALA A 358 -18.40 4.84 1.39
C ALA A 358 -19.80 4.24 1.51
N MET A 359 -20.77 4.85 0.84
CA MET A 359 -22.14 4.36 0.75
C MET A 359 -22.37 3.75 -0.62
N VAL A 360 -23.04 2.60 -0.66
CA VAL A 360 -23.26 1.87 -1.90
C VAL A 360 -24.58 1.12 -1.85
N ASP A 361 -25.31 1.15 -2.96
CA ASP A 361 -26.42 0.24 -3.24
C ASP A 361 -25.91 -0.76 -4.26
N PHE A 362 -25.49 -1.94 -3.79
CA PHE A 362 -24.89 -2.97 -4.65
C PHE A 362 -25.92 -3.62 -5.58
N GLU A 363 -27.19 -3.69 -5.17
CA GLU A 363 -28.24 -4.37 -5.93
C GLU A 363 -29.10 -3.42 -6.77
N GLY A 364 -28.94 -2.10 -6.59
CA GLY A 364 -29.81 -1.10 -7.23
C GLY A 364 -31.24 -1.12 -6.71
N LYS A 365 -31.47 -1.63 -5.48
CA LYS A 365 -32.80 -1.80 -4.89
C LYS A 365 -33.11 -0.79 -3.79
N GLY A 366 -32.27 0.24 -3.63
CA GLY A 366 -32.36 1.26 -2.59
C GLY A 366 -31.87 0.82 -1.21
N LYS A 367 -31.29 -0.38 -1.08
CA LYS A 367 -30.65 -0.83 0.16
C LYS A 367 -29.28 -0.16 0.26
N MET A 368 -29.11 0.69 1.27
CA MET A 368 -27.87 1.41 1.54
C MET A 368 -26.94 0.54 2.37
N ASP A 369 -25.89 0.01 1.74
CA ASP A 369 -24.79 -0.63 2.45
C ASP A 369 -23.67 0.36 2.70
N ILE A 370 -22.87 0.10 3.73
CA ILE A 370 -21.74 0.96 4.11
C ILE A 370 -20.48 0.12 4.15
N VAL A 371 -19.48 0.53 3.36
CA VAL A 371 -18.13 0.02 3.46
C VAL A 371 -17.31 1.00 4.30
N MET A 372 -16.63 0.53 5.33
CA MET A 372 -15.89 1.39 6.25
C MET A 372 -14.48 0.86 6.52
N LEU A 373 -13.52 1.76 6.68
CA LEU A 373 -12.20 1.48 7.24
C LEU A 373 -12.24 1.74 8.75
N THR A 374 -11.92 0.70 9.52
CA THR A 374 -11.77 0.83 10.97
C THR A 374 -10.54 1.64 11.35
N SER A 375 -10.40 2.04 12.61
CA SER A 375 -9.19 2.72 13.12
C SER A 375 -7.91 1.88 12.99
N SER A 376 -8.05 0.55 12.96
CA SER A 376 -6.97 -0.40 12.69
C SER A 376 -6.84 -0.73 11.20
N GLU A 377 -7.51 0.04 10.35
CA GLU A 377 -7.43 0.00 8.88
C GLU A 377 -7.91 -1.31 8.23
N TYR A 378 -8.69 -2.11 8.95
CA TYR A 378 -9.45 -3.22 8.36
C TYR A 378 -10.70 -2.69 7.66
N LEU A 379 -10.99 -3.25 6.49
CA LEU A 379 -12.20 -2.94 5.74
C LEU A 379 -13.35 -3.79 6.30
N VAL A 380 -14.51 -3.16 6.50
CA VAL A 380 -15.72 -3.81 7.00
C VAL A 380 -16.91 -3.45 6.14
N LEU A 381 -17.82 -4.40 5.93
CA LEU A 381 -19.06 -4.21 5.19
C LEU A 381 -20.24 -4.30 6.16
N TYR A 382 -21.02 -3.22 6.22
CA TYR A 382 -22.28 -3.13 6.94
C TYR A 382 -23.44 -3.25 5.97
N GLU A 383 -24.23 -4.31 6.15
CA GLU A 383 -25.45 -4.52 5.40
C GLU A 383 -26.58 -3.63 5.93
N GLY A 384 -27.29 -2.96 5.02
CA GLY A 384 -28.32 -1.98 5.39
C GLY A 384 -27.80 -0.83 6.26
N GLY A 385 -26.47 -0.64 6.30
CA GLY A 385 -25.79 0.39 7.09
C GLY A 385 -25.74 0.12 8.59
N VAL A 386 -26.13 -1.07 9.07
CA VAL A 386 -26.23 -1.37 10.51
C VAL A 386 -25.59 -2.67 10.95
N GLU A 387 -25.66 -3.73 10.14
CA GLU A 387 -25.19 -5.06 10.53
C GLU A 387 -23.83 -5.35 9.87
N GLU A 388 -22.78 -5.52 10.67
CA GLU A 388 -21.47 -5.94 10.14
C GLU A 388 -21.56 -7.41 9.70
N ILE A 389 -21.44 -7.65 8.39
CA ILE A 389 -21.53 -9.00 7.81
C ILE A 389 -20.19 -9.54 7.33
N TRP A 390 -19.18 -8.67 7.16
CA TRP A 390 -17.86 -9.06 6.68
C TRP A 390 -16.78 -8.09 7.14
N ARG A 391 -15.57 -8.64 7.32
CA ARG A 391 -14.35 -7.93 7.70
C ARG A 391 -13.16 -8.52 6.93
N SER A 392 -12.27 -7.67 6.44
CA SER A 392 -11.06 -8.11 5.75
C SER A 392 -10.10 -8.86 6.67
N GLU A 393 -9.37 -9.83 6.11
CA GLU A 393 -8.31 -10.55 6.85
C GLU A 393 -7.02 -9.72 6.95
N GLU A 394 -6.75 -8.90 5.93
CA GLU A 394 -5.60 -8.01 5.86
C GLU A 394 -6.03 -6.55 5.98
N PRO A 395 -5.16 -5.68 6.51
CA PRO A 395 -5.49 -4.27 6.63
C PRO A 395 -5.24 -3.54 5.30
N TYR A 396 -6.12 -2.60 4.97
CA TYR A 396 -6.08 -1.74 3.80
C TYR A 396 -5.59 -0.33 4.18
N GLY A 397 -5.66 0.64 3.28
CA GLY A 397 -5.26 2.01 3.53
C GLY A 397 -3.78 2.19 3.81
N GLY A 398 -3.45 2.88 4.90
CA GLY A 398 -2.10 3.30 5.24
C GLY A 398 -1.76 4.68 4.66
N ALA A 399 -2.45 5.73 5.12
CA ALA A 399 -2.11 7.11 4.73
C ALA A 399 -1.03 7.71 5.65
N TYR A 400 -0.32 8.72 5.13
CA TYR A 400 0.61 9.56 5.90
C TYR A 400 -0.07 10.74 6.56
N ALA A 401 -1.22 11.18 6.04
CA ALA A 401 -1.97 12.30 6.60
C ALA A 401 -2.46 11.96 8.02
N PHE A 402 -2.24 12.86 8.97
CA PHE A 402 -2.70 12.69 10.34
C PHE A 402 -3.12 14.01 10.97
N ILE A 403 -3.94 13.89 12.01
CA ILE A 403 -4.23 14.98 12.94
C ILE A 403 -3.41 14.73 14.21
N GLU A 404 -2.64 15.72 14.62
CA GLU A 404 -1.93 15.69 15.90
C GLU A 404 -2.92 16.02 17.03
N LYS A 405 -2.94 15.17 18.05
CA LYS A 405 -3.71 15.41 19.27
C LYS A 405 -2.91 16.28 20.23
N ASP A 406 -3.62 17.13 20.95
CA ASP A 406 -3.05 17.95 22.03
C ASP A 406 -2.91 17.12 23.32
N THR A 407 -2.08 16.08 23.25
CA THR A 407 -1.69 15.23 24.40
C THR A 407 -0.21 15.42 24.71
N ILE A 408 0.21 15.12 25.95
CA ILE A 408 1.64 15.18 26.36
C ILE A 408 2.51 14.37 25.38
N ASP A 409 1.97 13.23 24.92
CA ASP A 409 2.66 12.35 24.00
C ASP A 409 2.48 12.73 22.52
N ARG A 410 1.68 13.74 22.17
CA ARG A 410 1.38 14.15 20.78
C ARG A 410 0.98 12.96 19.91
N ASP A 411 -0.08 12.29 20.33
CA ASP A 411 -0.63 11.16 19.59
C ASP A 411 -1.13 11.58 18.21
N ARG A 412 -1.10 10.66 17.26
CA ARG A 412 -1.52 10.91 15.88
C ARG A 412 -2.80 10.13 15.59
N VAL A 413 -3.78 10.81 15.01
CA VAL A 413 -4.94 10.17 14.37
C VAL A 413 -4.68 10.19 12.88
N PHE A 414 -4.27 9.05 12.32
CA PHE A 414 -4.09 8.94 10.87
C PHE A 414 -5.44 8.99 10.18
N LEU A 415 -5.49 9.75 9.09
CA LEU A 415 -6.64 9.74 8.22
C LEU A 415 -6.68 8.41 7.46
N PRO A 416 -7.88 7.86 7.23
CA PRO A 416 -8.03 6.71 6.36
C PRO A 416 -7.70 7.10 4.92
N SER A 417 -7.32 6.12 4.11
CA SER A 417 -7.32 6.31 2.66
C SER A 417 -8.76 6.45 2.16
N PRO A 418 -9.00 7.17 1.04
CA PRO A 418 -10.32 7.25 0.42
C PRO A 418 -10.94 5.87 0.17
N ILE A 419 -12.25 5.75 0.18
CA ILE A 419 -12.95 4.57 -0.37
C ILE A 419 -13.83 5.10 -1.48
N LEU A 420 -13.60 4.63 -2.71
CA LEU A 420 -14.43 4.98 -3.86
C LEU A 420 -15.25 3.76 -4.27
N VAL A 421 -16.38 4.01 -4.91
CA VAL A 421 -17.27 2.96 -5.40
C VAL A 421 -17.70 3.32 -6.80
N THR A 422 -17.39 2.48 -7.77
CA THR A 422 -17.71 2.70 -9.18
C THR A 422 -17.85 1.37 -9.90
N ASP A 423 -18.68 1.33 -10.93
CA ASP A 423 -18.72 0.22 -11.89
C ASP A 423 -17.61 0.47 -12.92
N ILE A 424 -16.47 -0.22 -12.78
CA ILE A 424 -15.25 0.10 -13.53
C ILE A 424 -15.20 -0.60 -14.89
N ASP A 425 -15.86 -1.75 -15.03
CA ASP A 425 -15.92 -2.55 -16.26
C ASP A 425 -17.27 -2.45 -16.98
N GLU A 426 -18.19 -1.64 -16.46
CA GLU A 426 -19.55 -1.42 -16.99
C GLU A 426 -20.37 -2.72 -17.03
N ASP A 427 -20.14 -3.63 -16.09
CA ASP A 427 -20.90 -4.88 -15.95
C ASP A 427 -22.22 -4.70 -15.17
N GLY A 428 -22.49 -3.48 -14.70
CA GLY A 428 -23.65 -3.11 -13.90
C GLY A 428 -23.45 -3.31 -12.40
N LYS A 429 -22.30 -3.81 -11.96
CA LYS A 429 -21.95 -3.99 -10.55
C LYS A 429 -20.87 -3.00 -10.16
N LYS A 430 -20.98 -2.46 -8.95
CA LYS A 430 -20.01 -1.49 -8.44
C LYS A 430 -18.89 -2.19 -7.69
N GLU A 431 -17.65 -1.92 -8.08
CA GLU A 431 -16.46 -2.27 -7.32
C GLU A 431 -16.18 -1.24 -6.22
N VAL A 432 -15.75 -1.74 -5.07
CA VAL A 432 -15.15 -0.98 -3.99
C VAL A 432 -13.67 -0.81 -4.26
N MET A 433 -13.22 0.43 -4.38
CA MET A 433 -11.83 0.78 -4.57
C MET A 433 -11.21 1.23 -3.26
N VAL A 434 -10.11 0.58 -2.86
CA VAL A 434 -9.35 0.95 -1.67
C VAL A 434 -7.86 0.70 -1.89
N CYS A 435 -6.99 1.62 -1.48
CA CYS A 435 -5.56 1.36 -1.57
C CYS A 435 -5.08 0.38 -0.50
N ARG A 436 -3.96 -0.27 -0.77
CA ARG A 436 -3.22 -1.08 0.19
C ARG A 436 -1.75 -0.69 0.14
N ASN A 437 -1.29 0.01 1.18
CA ASN A 437 0.12 0.34 1.33
C ASN A 437 0.86 -0.69 2.19
N THR A 438 1.97 -1.21 1.65
CA THR A 438 2.79 -2.23 2.29
C THR A 438 3.92 -1.60 3.10
N SER A 439 3.89 -1.80 4.43
CA SER A 439 4.91 -1.27 5.34
C SER A 439 6.11 -2.20 5.47
N LYS A 440 7.33 -1.64 5.52
CA LYS A 440 8.58 -2.40 5.69
C LYS A 440 8.83 -2.88 7.12
N ILE A 441 8.20 -2.24 8.11
CA ILE A 441 8.42 -2.47 9.56
C ILE A 441 7.17 -3.15 10.19
N GLY A 442 6.16 -3.45 9.37
CA GLY A 442 4.81 -3.78 9.84
C GLY A 442 4.10 -2.56 10.43
N ARG A 443 2.79 -2.66 10.65
CA ARG A 443 1.98 -1.57 11.27
C ARG A 443 2.12 -1.54 12.80
N LEU A 444 3.22 -2.07 13.34
CA LEU A 444 3.45 -2.33 14.76
C LEU A 444 3.78 -1.07 15.59
N LEU A 445 4.10 0.05 14.94
CA LEU A 445 4.40 1.32 15.61
C LEU A 445 3.40 2.39 15.18
N ASP A 446 2.47 2.75 16.08
CA ASP A 446 1.41 3.72 15.81
C ASP A 446 1.93 5.10 15.39
N ARG A 447 3.19 5.45 15.69
CA ARG A 447 3.74 6.80 15.43
C ARG A 447 4.52 6.93 14.11
N PHE A 448 5.11 5.84 13.62
CA PHE A 448 6.03 5.86 12.48
C PHE A 448 5.52 4.95 11.37
N ARG A 449 4.98 5.57 10.32
CA ARG A 449 4.52 4.86 9.12
C ARG A 449 5.54 5.06 8.02
N SER A 450 6.01 3.96 7.43
CA SER A 450 6.83 3.99 6.22
C SER A 450 6.34 2.90 5.28
N PHE A 451 5.99 3.28 4.05
CA PHE A 451 5.50 2.36 3.03
C PHE A 451 6.48 2.24 1.87
N SER A 452 6.68 1.01 1.42
CA SER A 452 7.59 0.71 0.31
C SER A 452 6.90 0.76 -1.05
N ASN A 453 5.65 0.33 -1.07
CA ASN A 453 4.81 0.24 -2.25
C ASN A 453 3.33 0.35 -1.86
N GLY A 454 2.52 0.71 -2.84
CA GLY A 454 1.08 0.78 -2.75
C GLY A 454 0.41 0.17 -3.98
N THR A 455 -0.80 -0.35 -3.78
CA THR A 455 -1.73 -0.72 -4.85
C THR A 455 -3.07 -0.04 -4.62
N VAL A 456 -3.89 0.07 -5.68
CA VAL A 456 -5.33 0.29 -5.55
C VAL A 456 -6.01 -1.03 -5.89
N ASP A 457 -6.76 -1.56 -4.93
CA ASP A 457 -7.48 -2.83 -5.08
C ASP A 457 -8.95 -2.56 -5.37
N PHE A 458 -9.53 -3.41 -6.21
CA PHE A 458 -10.92 -3.36 -6.66
C PHE A 458 -11.61 -4.60 -6.14
N LEU A 459 -12.58 -4.42 -5.24
CA LEU A 459 -13.30 -5.50 -4.59
C LEU A 459 -14.75 -5.53 -5.06
N LEU A 460 -15.25 -6.72 -5.36
CA LEU A 460 -16.64 -6.95 -5.71
C LEU A 460 -17.37 -7.62 -4.55
N ARG A 461 -18.64 -7.27 -4.36
CA ARG A 461 -19.50 -7.98 -3.41
C ARG A 461 -19.95 -9.33 -3.97
N ASP A 462 -19.80 -10.37 -3.17
CA ASP A 462 -20.35 -11.71 -3.39
C ASP A 462 -21.24 -12.16 -2.20
N GLU A 463 -21.58 -13.45 -2.14
CA GLU A 463 -22.43 -14.02 -1.09
C GLU A 463 -21.78 -14.02 0.31
N THR A 464 -20.45 -13.95 0.37
CA THR A 464 -19.66 -14.07 1.60
C THR A 464 -19.07 -12.75 2.07
N GLY A 465 -19.03 -11.73 1.21
CA GLY A 465 -18.55 -10.39 1.55
C GLY A 465 -17.92 -9.68 0.37
N LEU A 466 -16.75 -9.07 0.59
CA LEU A 466 -15.99 -8.38 -0.45
C LEU A 466 -14.77 -9.22 -0.88
N GLY A 467 -14.77 -9.66 -2.13
CA GLY A 467 -13.67 -10.38 -2.77
C GLY A 467 -12.88 -9.48 -3.71
N LYS A 468 -11.55 -9.58 -3.73
CA LYS A 468 -10.70 -8.79 -4.65
C LYS A 468 -10.86 -9.31 -6.08
N LYS A 469 -11.34 -8.46 -6.99
CA LYS A 469 -11.48 -8.74 -8.43
C LYS A 469 -10.18 -8.37 -9.16
N TRP A 470 -9.65 -7.17 -8.89
CA TRP A 470 -8.40 -6.69 -9.50
C TRP A 470 -7.56 -5.85 -8.54
N SER A 471 -6.33 -5.55 -8.99
CA SER A 471 -5.43 -4.60 -8.37
C SER A 471 -4.63 -3.85 -9.43
N THR A 472 -4.22 -2.62 -9.15
CA THR A 472 -3.20 -1.97 -9.97
C THR A 472 -1.87 -2.71 -9.86
N ARG A 473 -0.96 -2.49 -10.81
CA ARG A 473 0.46 -2.85 -10.57
C ARG A 473 0.95 -2.19 -9.28
N ARG A 474 1.93 -2.81 -8.62
CA ARG A 474 2.60 -2.21 -7.46
C ARG A 474 3.28 -0.91 -7.87
N LEU A 475 2.88 0.18 -7.23
CA LEU A 475 3.53 1.47 -7.37
C LEU A 475 4.54 1.64 -6.24
N GLY A 476 5.68 2.26 -6.53
CA GLY A 476 6.64 2.59 -5.48
C GLY A 476 6.09 3.68 -4.56
N GLY A 477 6.49 3.65 -3.28
CA GLY A 477 6.01 4.61 -2.29
C GLY A 477 4.60 4.30 -1.77
N ALA A 478 3.98 5.24 -1.08
CA ALA A 478 2.62 5.07 -0.56
C ALA A 478 1.59 5.67 -1.52
N THR A 479 0.56 4.93 -1.87
CA THR A 479 -0.61 5.48 -2.55
C THR A 479 -1.40 6.34 -1.57
N THR A 480 -1.50 7.65 -1.84
CA THR A 480 -2.19 8.62 -0.97
C THR A 480 -3.56 9.04 -1.48
N GLY A 481 -3.83 8.83 -2.78
CA GLY A 481 -5.16 9.01 -3.33
C GLY A 481 -5.25 8.58 -4.78
N TYR A 482 -6.48 8.53 -5.27
CA TYR A 482 -6.83 8.06 -6.60
C TYR A 482 -8.18 8.61 -7.01
N TRP A 483 -8.41 8.68 -8.31
CA TRP A 483 -9.63 9.18 -8.91
C TRP A 483 -9.90 8.41 -10.21
N VAL A 484 -11.17 8.28 -10.58
CA VAL A 484 -11.61 7.58 -11.80
C VAL A 484 -12.51 8.50 -12.60
N GLY A 485 -12.21 8.63 -13.89
CA GLY A 485 -12.95 9.47 -14.84
C GLY A 485 -12.12 9.80 -16.07
N ASP A 486 -12.76 10.44 -17.04
CA ASP A 486 -12.18 10.89 -18.30
C ASP A 486 -11.28 12.12 -18.06
N ILE A 487 -10.00 11.90 -17.75
CA ILE A 487 -9.06 12.99 -17.41
C ILE A 487 -8.49 13.66 -18.66
N ASP A 488 -8.43 12.96 -19.79
CA ASP A 488 -7.85 13.47 -21.02
C ASP A 488 -8.85 14.01 -22.05
N GLY A 489 -10.14 13.77 -21.81
CA GLY A 489 -11.27 14.24 -22.60
C GLY A 489 -11.52 13.42 -23.86
N ASP A 490 -11.13 12.14 -23.87
CA ASP A 490 -11.32 11.23 -25.00
C ASP A 490 -12.61 10.37 -24.89
N ASN A 491 -13.36 10.53 -23.79
CA ASN A 491 -14.56 9.76 -23.40
C ASN A 491 -14.29 8.30 -23.00
N LEU A 492 -13.04 7.95 -22.73
CA LEU A 492 -12.68 6.73 -22.02
C LEU A 492 -12.43 7.07 -20.55
N MET A 493 -12.38 6.03 -19.72
CA MET A 493 -12.20 6.19 -18.29
C MET A 493 -10.76 5.89 -17.95
N GLU A 494 -10.13 6.78 -17.20
CA GLU A 494 -8.81 6.54 -16.66
C GLU A 494 -8.88 6.38 -15.15
N LEU A 495 -7.94 5.60 -14.63
CA LEU A 495 -7.60 5.60 -13.22
C LEU A 495 -6.37 6.47 -12.99
N VAL A 496 -6.55 7.56 -12.26
CA VAL A 496 -5.44 8.38 -11.76
C VAL A 496 -5.05 7.89 -10.38
N VAL A 497 -3.77 7.56 -10.17
CA VAL A 497 -3.23 7.16 -8.87
C VAL A 497 -2.06 8.05 -8.48
N VAL A 498 -2.08 8.55 -7.25
CA VAL A 498 -1.00 9.37 -6.69
C VAL A 498 -0.23 8.59 -5.64
N SER A 499 1.09 8.54 -5.80
CA SER A 499 2.00 7.87 -4.86
C SER A 499 3.09 8.81 -4.35
N VAL A 500 3.31 8.82 -3.03
CA VAL A 500 4.40 9.55 -2.37
C VAL A 500 5.62 8.64 -2.30
N MET A 501 6.65 8.96 -3.09
CA MET A 501 7.90 8.19 -3.16
C MET A 501 8.86 8.54 -2.03
N ARG A 502 8.79 9.80 -1.55
CA ARG A 502 9.70 10.37 -0.57
C ARG A 502 9.00 11.49 0.19
N GLU A 503 8.97 11.35 1.51
CA GLU A 503 8.43 12.34 2.44
C GLU A 503 9.47 13.41 2.79
N GLU A 504 8.99 14.63 3.07
CA GLU A 504 9.85 15.74 3.48
C GLU A 504 10.41 15.53 4.90
N ARG A 505 9.64 14.86 5.76
CA ARG A 505 9.91 14.77 7.21
C ARG A 505 10.79 13.59 7.62
N MET A 506 11.01 12.61 6.73
CA MET A 506 11.75 11.38 7.07
C MET A 506 13.11 11.21 6.36
N VAL A 507 13.43 11.98 5.31
CA VAL A 507 14.67 11.79 4.52
C VAL A 507 15.26 13.13 4.06
N ILE A 508 16.57 13.37 4.26
CA ILE A 508 17.29 14.62 3.90
C ILE A 508 17.20 14.95 2.40
N GLY A 509 16.25 15.82 2.00
CA GLY A 509 16.02 16.26 0.61
C GLY A 509 14.52 16.31 0.22
N ASN A 510 14.22 17.01 -0.89
CA ASN A 510 12.85 17.44 -1.22
C ASN A 510 11.85 16.28 -1.40
N ALA A 511 10.62 16.49 -0.92
CA ALA A 511 9.50 15.59 -1.14
C ALA A 511 9.23 15.34 -2.63
N ARG A 512 8.84 14.10 -2.95
CA ARG A 512 8.51 13.70 -4.31
C ARG A 512 7.31 12.77 -4.33
N SER A 513 6.31 13.17 -5.10
CA SER A 513 5.17 12.34 -5.45
C SER A 513 5.19 12.01 -6.94
N ARG A 514 4.35 11.06 -7.34
CA ARG A 514 4.14 10.66 -8.73
C ARG A 514 2.65 10.48 -8.97
N ILE A 515 2.19 11.02 -10.09
CA ILE A 515 0.89 10.71 -10.68
C ILE A 515 1.12 9.64 -11.74
N VAL A 516 0.29 8.59 -11.72
CA VAL A 516 0.24 7.55 -12.74
C VAL A 516 -1.19 7.49 -13.25
N VAL A 517 -1.37 7.57 -14.56
CA VAL A 517 -2.67 7.46 -15.21
C VAL A 517 -2.71 6.12 -15.93
N PHE A 518 -3.69 5.30 -15.58
CA PHE A 518 -3.95 4.01 -16.19
C PHE A 518 -5.14 4.12 -17.12
N ASP A 519 -4.96 3.64 -18.35
CA ASP A 519 -6.05 3.56 -19.32
C ASP A 519 -6.89 2.34 -18.93
N LEU A 520 -8.19 2.50 -18.71
CA LEU A 520 -9.06 1.38 -18.33
C LEU A 520 -9.73 0.74 -19.54
N LYS A 521 -9.62 1.32 -20.74
CA LYS A 521 -10.23 0.81 -21.97
C LYS A 521 -9.33 0.97 -23.19
#